data_AF-A0A537ICG4-F1
#
_entry.id   AF-A0A537ICG4-F1
#
_cell.length_a   1.000
_cell.length_b   1.000
_cell.length_c   1.000
_cell.angle_alpha   90.00
_cell.angle_beta   90.00
_cell.angle_gamma   90.00
#
_symmetry.space_group_name_H-M   'P 1'
#
loop_
_entity.id
_entity.type
_entity.pdbx_description
1 polymer ?
#
loop_
_entity_poly.entity_id
_entity_poly.type
_entity_poly.pdbx_seq_one_letter_code
_entity_poly.pdbx_strand_id
1 'polypeptide(L)'
;MTNKQSIEESKNSHTKMVDCPLCKIPLKEVLVDFDRWSLVRAKNLKGHRERLMLVSKRHSKQLDEGSIGEAYLLLNSTGQRFFGYADKWAIFESDFATIPDHWHRIASDLDENADDFQQILRTSRTIISNRGEKISRVIPNTKIRSRSIAEDSIT
;
A
#
# COMPACT_ATOMS: atom_id res chain seq x y z
N MET A 1 0.39 33.81 -26.20
CA MET A 1 0.23 32.43 -26.71
C MET A 1 0.21 31.51 -25.51
N THR A 2 -0.97 31.22 -24.97
CA THR A 2 -1.15 30.47 -23.73
C THR A 2 -0.88 28.99 -23.98
N ASN A 3 0.01 28.44 -23.16
CA ASN A 3 0.67 27.16 -23.36
C ASN A 3 -0.34 26.00 -23.32
N LYS A 4 -0.51 25.29 -24.46
CA LYS A 4 -1.43 24.16 -24.59
C LYS A 4 -1.08 23.01 -23.63
N GLN A 5 0.19 22.88 -23.24
CA GLN A 5 0.66 21.89 -22.25
C GLN A 5 0.03 22.06 -20.86
N SER A 6 -0.14 23.30 -20.40
CA SER A 6 -0.69 23.60 -19.06
C SER A 6 -2.19 23.27 -18.96
N ILE A 7 -2.89 23.25 -20.10
CA ILE A 7 -4.33 22.97 -20.18
C ILE A 7 -4.58 21.45 -20.28
N GLU A 8 -3.66 20.70 -20.88
CA GLU A 8 -3.75 19.23 -20.95
C GLU A 8 -3.43 18.56 -19.60
N GLU A 9 -2.46 19.07 -18.83
CA GLU A 9 -2.15 18.54 -17.49
C GLU A 9 -3.27 18.78 -16.47
N SER A 10 -3.95 19.95 -16.54
CA SER A 10 -5.07 20.23 -15.63
C SER A 10 -6.32 19.42 -16.00
N LYS A 11 -6.56 19.15 -17.30
CA LYS A 11 -7.67 18.29 -17.76
C LYS A 11 -7.44 16.81 -17.43
N ASN A 12 -6.19 16.33 -17.52
CA ASN A 12 -5.84 14.94 -17.25
C ASN A 12 -5.82 14.57 -15.75
N SER A 13 -5.55 15.56 -14.87
CA SER A 13 -5.69 15.37 -13.41
C SER A 13 -7.15 15.37 -12.95
N HIS A 14 -8.02 16.13 -13.61
CA HIS A 14 -9.45 16.18 -13.30
C HIS A 14 -10.19 14.90 -13.71
N THR A 15 -9.88 14.31 -14.87
CA THR A 15 -10.52 13.05 -15.33
C THR A 15 -10.13 11.84 -14.49
N LYS A 16 -8.91 11.78 -13.95
CA LYS A 16 -8.47 10.67 -13.07
C LYS A 16 -9.15 10.65 -11.70
N MET A 17 -9.58 11.81 -11.20
CA MET A 17 -10.29 11.91 -9.92
C MET A 17 -11.70 11.31 -10.01
N VAL A 18 -12.38 11.49 -11.15
CA VAL A 18 -13.80 11.11 -11.33
C VAL A 18 -14.00 9.59 -11.22
N ASP A 19 -13.02 8.77 -11.61
CA ASP A 19 -13.14 7.30 -11.59
C ASP A 19 -12.20 6.60 -10.62
N CYS A 20 -11.62 7.32 -9.66
CA CYS A 20 -10.77 6.69 -8.66
C CYS A 20 -11.59 5.79 -7.70
N PRO A 21 -11.33 4.47 -7.66
CA PRO A 21 -12.07 3.56 -6.78
C PRO A 21 -11.78 3.81 -5.29
N LEU A 22 -10.64 4.42 -4.96
CA LEU A 22 -10.28 4.76 -3.58
C LEU A 22 -10.98 6.04 -3.07
N CYS A 23 -11.39 6.94 -3.97
CA CYS A 23 -12.24 8.08 -3.62
C CYS A 23 -13.70 7.68 -3.35
N LYS A 24 -14.13 6.52 -3.86
CA LYS A 24 -15.53 6.06 -3.82
C LYS A 24 -15.73 4.85 -2.91
N ILE A 25 -14.89 4.69 -1.88
CA ILE A 25 -15.03 3.61 -0.90
C ILE A 25 -16.38 3.77 -0.17
N PRO A 26 -17.29 2.77 -0.24
CA PRO A 26 -18.55 2.83 0.49
C PRO A 26 -18.32 2.83 2.01
N LEU A 27 -19.07 3.65 2.75
CA LEU A 27 -18.95 3.73 4.22
C LEU A 27 -19.08 2.37 4.92
N LYS A 28 -19.90 1.46 4.39
CA LYS A 28 -20.06 0.08 4.90
C LYS A 28 -18.79 -0.78 4.82
N GLU A 29 -17.81 -0.41 3.99
CA GLU A 29 -16.52 -1.10 3.86
C GLU A 29 -15.46 -0.52 4.80
N VAL A 30 -15.73 0.63 5.43
CA VAL A 30 -14.81 1.31 6.36
C VAL A 30 -14.85 0.63 7.72
N LEU A 31 -13.71 0.07 8.12
CA LEU A 31 -13.52 -0.58 9.42
C LEU A 31 -13.31 0.45 10.53
N VAL A 32 -12.52 1.49 10.22
CA VAL A 32 -12.26 2.62 11.12
C VAL A 32 -12.19 3.88 10.28
N ASP A 33 -12.96 4.89 10.66
CA ASP A 33 -12.96 6.20 10.02
C ASP A 33 -12.18 7.20 10.87
N PHE A 34 -11.14 7.79 10.27
CA PHE A 34 -10.34 8.86 10.87
C PHE A 34 -10.59 10.17 10.11
N ASP A 35 -10.13 11.29 10.65
CA ASP A 35 -10.35 12.60 10.02
C ASP A 35 -9.85 12.63 8.56
N ARG A 36 -8.58 12.27 8.34
CA ARG A 36 -7.93 12.29 7.00
C ARG A 36 -7.88 10.93 6.30
N TRP A 37 -8.29 9.86 6.99
CA TRP A 37 -8.01 8.49 6.56
C TRP A 37 -9.21 7.57 6.72
N SER A 38 -9.28 6.55 5.87
CA SER A 38 -10.18 5.43 6.07
C SER A 38 -9.38 4.13 6.06
N LEU A 39 -9.59 3.32 7.09
CA LEU A 39 -9.04 1.96 7.16
C LEU A 39 -10.10 0.99 6.66
N VAL A 40 -9.75 0.21 5.64
CA VAL A 40 -10.63 -0.80 5.04
C VAL A 40 -9.93 -2.16 4.99
N ARG A 41 -10.69 -3.23 4.83
CA ARG A 41 -10.13 -4.51 4.39
C ARG A 41 -9.88 -4.47 2.88
N ALA A 42 -8.73 -4.94 2.43
CA ALA A 42 -8.44 -5.08 1.01
C ALA A 42 -9.41 -6.09 0.39
N LYS A 43 -9.93 -5.77 -0.81
CA LYS A 43 -10.90 -6.62 -1.51
C LYS A 43 -10.36 -8.01 -1.84
N ASN A 44 -9.05 -8.10 -2.13
CA ASN A 44 -8.36 -9.37 -2.35
C ASN A 44 -7.38 -9.61 -1.20
N LEU A 45 -7.63 -10.68 -0.44
CA LEU A 45 -6.81 -11.11 0.68
C LEU A 45 -5.59 -11.92 0.26
N LYS A 46 -5.57 -12.55 -0.93
CA LYS A 46 -4.43 -13.33 -1.44
C LYS A 46 -3.92 -14.42 -0.49
N GLY A 47 -4.84 -15.12 0.17
CA GLY A 47 -4.51 -16.16 1.16
C GLY A 47 -4.20 -15.64 2.57
N HIS A 48 -3.97 -14.33 2.75
CA HIS A 48 -3.80 -13.72 4.08
C HIS A 48 -5.09 -13.78 4.88
N ARG A 49 -4.99 -13.96 6.22
CA ARG A 49 -6.18 -13.90 7.08
C ARG A 49 -6.71 -12.47 7.20
N GLU A 50 -5.81 -11.49 7.29
CA GLU A 50 -6.16 -10.08 7.27
C GLU A 50 -5.24 -9.33 6.31
N ARG A 51 -5.84 -8.45 5.50
CA ARG A 51 -5.11 -7.53 4.65
C ARG A 51 -5.83 -6.20 4.71
N LEU A 52 -5.22 -5.25 5.39
CA LEU A 52 -5.77 -3.93 5.63
C LEU A 52 -5.20 -2.93 4.64
N MET A 53 -5.98 -1.90 4.34
CA MET A 53 -5.57 -0.79 3.51
C MET A 53 -5.95 0.52 4.20
N LEU A 54 -4.95 1.33 4.53
CA LEU A 54 -5.17 2.70 4.96
C LEU A 54 -5.13 3.60 3.73
N VAL A 55 -6.19 4.37 3.53
CA VAL A 55 -6.40 5.20 2.34
C VAL A 55 -6.55 6.66 2.76
N SER A 56 -5.85 7.57 2.09
CA SER A 56 -6.09 9.00 2.24
C SER A 56 -7.47 9.36 1.69
N LYS A 57 -8.30 10.10 2.45
CA LYS A 57 -9.59 10.59 1.93
C LYS A 57 -9.41 11.58 0.78
N ARG A 58 -8.28 12.31 0.77
CA ARG A 58 -7.91 13.19 -0.34
C ARG A 58 -7.26 12.39 -1.47
N HIS A 59 -7.70 12.62 -2.69
CA HIS A 59 -7.03 12.12 -3.89
C HIS A 59 -5.67 12.83 -4.06
N SER A 60 -4.60 12.13 -3.71
CA SER A 60 -3.24 12.60 -3.92
C SER A 60 -2.32 11.42 -4.04
N LYS A 61 -1.39 11.46 -5.00
CA LYS A 61 -0.33 10.45 -5.12
C LYS A 61 0.73 10.57 -4.02
N GLN A 62 1.03 11.79 -3.61
CA GLN A 62 2.07 12.12 -2.64
C GLN A 62 1.45 12.85 -1.46
N LEU A 63 1.98 12.57 -0.27
CA LEU A 63 1.64 13.25 0.96
C LEU A 63 2.91 13.84 1.55
N ASP A 64 2.77 14.87 2.37
CA ASP A 64 3.89 15.39 3.16
C ASP A 64 4.37 14.36 4.20
N GLU A 65 5.60 14.54 4.68
CA GLU A 65 6.24 13.62 5.62
C GLU A 65 5.44 13.46 6.93
N GLY A 66 4.81 14.53 7.42
CA GLY A 66 4.00 14.49 8.63
C GLY A 66 2.75 13.62 8.44
N SER A 67 2.06 13.77 7.32
CA SER A 67 0.93 12.91 6.96
C SER A 67 1.34 11.45 6.76
N ILE A 68 2.51 11.18 6.17
CA ILE A 68 3.04 9.81 6.07
C ILE A 68 3.32 9.25 7.47
N GLY A 69 3.97 10.03 8.35
CA GLY A 69 4.24 9.61 9.73
C GLY A 69 2.96 9.26 10.50
N GLU A 70 1.94 10.13 10.43
CA GLU A 70 0.63 9.87 11.03
C GLU A 70 0.03 8.55 10.52
N ALA A 71 0.06 8.31 9.21
CA ALA A 71 -0.48 7.08 8.63
C ALA A 71 0.18 5.80 9.19
N TYR A 72 1.51 5.83 9.42
CA TYR A 72 2.21 4.70 10.05
C TYR A 72 1.83 4.53 11.52
N LEU A 73 1.60 5.62 12.26
CA LEU A 73 1.12 5.54 13.65
C LEU A 73 -0.30 4.96 13.73
N LEU A 74 -1.19 5.37 12.83
CA LEU A 74 -2.54 4.83 12.73
C LEU A 74 -2.54 3.34 12.35
N LEU A 75 -1.72 2.96 11.38
CA LEU A 75 -1.55 1.55 11.02
C LEU A 75 -0.96 0.73 12.16
N ASN A 76 0.06 1.24 12.87
CA ASN A 76 0.65 0.55 14.01
C ASN A 76 -0.38 0.31 15.13
N SER A 77 -1.08 1.35 15.55
CA SER A 77 -2.09 1.28 16.62
C SER A 77 -3.28 0.37 16.26
N THR A 78 -3.83 0.50 15.05
CA THR A 78 -4.95 -0.36 14.62
C THR A 78 -4.51 -1.79 14.30
N GLY A 79 -3.34 -1.94 13.67
CA GLY A 79 -2.81 -3.23 13.24
C GLY A 79 -2.56 -4.18 14.41
N GLN A 80 -2.11 -3.69 15.56
CA GLN A 80 -1.98 -4.53 16.77
C GLN A 80 -3.27 -5.27 17.14
N ARG A 81 -4.44 -4.62 16.94
CA ARG A 81 -5.75 -5.24 17.19
C ARG A 81 -6.11 -6.25 16.09
N PHE A 82 -5.98 -5.88 14.82
CA PHE A 82 -6.40 -6.73 13.70
C PHE A 82 -5.48 -7.94 13.49
N PHE A 83 -4.18 -7.75 13.69
CA PHE A 83 -3.15 -8.78 13.51
C PHE A 83 -2.76 -9.45 14.83
N GLY A 84 -3.51 -9.26 15.93
CA GLY A 84 -3.17 -9.81 17.25
C GLY A 84 -3.06 -11.34 17.28
N TYR A 85 -3.56 -12.04 16.27
CA TYR A 85 -3.39 -13.48 16.09
C TYR A 85 -2.01 -13.89 15.55
N ALA A 86 -1.29 -12.97 14.90
CA ALA A 86 -0.02 -13.24 14.26
C ALA A 86 1.14 -12.77 15.16
N ASP A 87 2.27 -13.47 15.09
CA ASP A 87 3.46 -13.08 15.85
C ASP A 87 4.11 -11.81 15.29
N LYS A 88 4.01 -11.64 13.97
CA LYS A 88 4.52 -10.51 13.21
C LYS A 88 3.60 -10.20 12.04
N TRP A 89 3.58 -8.94 11.66
CA TRP A 89 2.85 -8.43 10.49
C TRP A 89 3.66 -7.28 9.89
N ALA A 90 3.26 -6.79 8.73
CA ALA A 90 4.03 -5.77 8.03
C ALA A 90 3.17 -4.67 7.40
N ILE A 91 3.75 -3.48 7.32
CA ILE A 91 3.26 -2.35 6.50
C ILE A 91 4.15 -2.27 5.25
N PHE A 92 3.55 -2.26 4.08
CA PHE A 92 4.25 -2.30 2.79
C PHE A 92 4.33 -0.93 2.14
N GLU A 93 5.48 -0.62 1.57
CA GLU A 93 5.64 0.52 0.66
C GLU A 93 4.86 0.29 -0.66
N SER A 94 4.56 1.36 -1.39
CA SER A 94 3.72 1.32 -2.60
C SER A 94 4.44 0.88 -3.88
N ASP A 95 5.52 0.11 -3.78
CA ASP A 95 6.37 -0.30 -4.93
C ASP A 95 5.55 -1.01 -6.04
N PHE A 96 4.45 -1.66 -5.66
CA PHE A 96 3.57 -2.40 -6.56
C PHE A 96 2.09 -1.98 -6.46
N ALA A 97 1.83 -0.71 -6.11
CA ALA A 97 0.47 -0.19 -6.01
C ALA A 97 -0.26 -0.21 -7.37
N THR A 98 -1.43 -0.86 -7.43
CA THR A 98 -2.25 -0.93 -8.65
C THR A 98 -3.02 0.36 -8.93
N ILE A 99 -3.14 1.23 -7.93
CA ILE A 99 -3.80 2.55 -8.03
C ILE A 99 -2.74 3.61 -7.69
N PRO A 100 -1.78 3.87 -8.58
CA PRO A 100 -0.57 4.63 -8.26
C PRO A 100 -0.82 6.14 -8.09
N ASP A 101 -1.98 6.65 -8.49
CA ASP A 101 -2.33 8.07 -8.42
C ASP A 101 -3.06 8.47 -7.13
N HIS A 102 -3.35 7.50 -6.25
CA HIS A 102 -4.01 7.74 -4.97
C HIS A 102 -3.24 7.06 -3.84
N TRP A 103 -2.84 7.83 -2.83
CA TRP A 103 -2.03 7.35 -1.72
C TRP A 103 -2.80 6.35 -0.86
N HIS A 104 -2.22 5.16 -0.73
CA HIS A 104 -2.65 4.13 0.18
C HIS A 104 -1.46 3.31 0.65
N ARG A 105 -1.62 2.64 1.79
CA ARG A 105 -0.65 1.70 2.35
C ARG A 105 -1.36 0.41 2.73
N ILE A 106 -0.73 -0.71 2.40
CA ILE A 106 -1.22 -2.04 2.74
C ILE A 106 -0.52 -2.50 3.99
N ALA A 107 -1.26 -3.18 4.87
CA ALA A 107 -0.72 -4.00 5.93
C ALA A 107 -1.30 -5.42 5.85
N SER A 108 -0.50 -6.43 6.15
CA SER A 108 -0.96 -7.83 6.23
C SER A 108 -0.12 -8.61 7.23
N ASP A 109 -0.61 -9.80 7.59
CA ASP A 109 0.23 -10.85 8.14
C ASP A 109 1.31 -11.28 7.12
N LEU A 110 2.33 -11.97 7.64
CA LEU A 110 3.46 -12.47 6.85
C LEU A 110 3.33 -13.98 6.65
N ASP A 111 2.19 -14.43 6.13
CA ASP A 111 1.97 -15.84 5.78
C ASP A 111 2.81 -16.22 4.55
N GLU A 112 3.59 -17.28 4.68
CA GLU A 112 4.44 -17.81 3.61
C GLU A 112 3.67 -18.58 2.54
N ASN A 113 2.44 -18.98 2.85
CA ASN A 113 1.54 -19.67 1.92
C ASN A 113 0.66 -18.70 1.13
N ALA A 114 0.75 -17.39 1.41
CA ALA A 114 -0.02 -16.38 0.69
C ALA A 114 0.38 -16.30 -0.80
N ASP A 115 -0.61 -16.03 -1.65
CA ASP A 115 -0.43 -16.03 -3.12
C ASP A 115 0.61 -15.00 -3.59
N ASP A 116 0.82 -13.93 -2.80
CA ASP A 116 1.80 -12.88 -3.09
C ASP A 116 3.03 -12.89 -2.21
N PHE A 117 3.34 -14.01 -1.55
CA PHE A 117 4.50 -14.11 -0.67
C PHE A 117 5.81 -13.69 -1.37
N GLN A 118 6.02 -14.13 -2.63
CA GLN A 118 7.21 -13.72 -3.41
C GLN A 118 7.24 -12.22 -3.71
N GLN A 119 6.08 -11.59 -3.91
CA GLN A 119 5.98 -10.14 -4.09
C GLN A 119 6.27 -9.41 -2.79
N ILE A 120 5.78 -9.91 -1.65
CA ILE A 120 6.06 -9.40 -0.31
C ILE A 120 7.58 -9.36 -0.06
N LEU A 121 8.30 -10.44 -0.37
CA LEU A 121 9.75 -10.50 -0.20
C LEU A 121 10.49 -9.42 -1.01
N ARG A 122 9.95 -9.05 -2.16
CA ARG A 122 10.48 -8.02 -3.08
C ARG A 122 9.99 -6.61 -2.80
N THR A 123 9.12 -6.42 -1.79
CA THR A 123 8.55 -5.12 -1.43
C THR A 123 9.21 -4.59 -0.17
N SER A 124 9.58 -3.31 -0.19
CA SER A 124 10.07 -2.63 1.02
C SER A 124 8.97 -2.60 2.07
N ARG A 125 9.31 -2.93 3.31
CA ARG A 125 8.31 -3.12 4.36
C ARG A 125 8.84 -2.85 5.75
N THR A 126 7.96 -2.40 6.63
CA THR A 126 8.19 -2.31 8.07
C THR A 126 7.53 -3.49 8.74
N ILE A 127 8.32 -4.35 9.40
CA ILE A 127 7.85 -5.51 10.16
C ILE A 127 7.61 -5.07 11.60
N ILE A 128 6.46 -5.45 12.13
CA ILE A 128 6.03 -5.16 13.50
C ILE A 128 5.80 -6.50 14.19
N SER A 129 6.44 -6.67 15.35
CA SER A 129 6.27 -7.84 16.22
C SER A 129 5.18 -7.58 17.24
N ASN A 130 4.29 -8.56 17.46
CA ASN A 130 3.29 -8.51 18.53
C ASN A 130 3.82 -9.12 19.84
N ARG A 131 4.86 -9.97 19.79
CA ARG A 131 5.45 -10.62 20.98
C ARG A 131 6.58 -9.81 21.65
N GLY A 132 6.81 -8.58 21.21
CA GLY A 132 7.84 -7.68 21.72
C GLY A 132 7.86 -6.39 20.91
N GLU A 133 8.29 -5.28 21.51
CA GLU A 133 8.30 -3.93 20.92
C GLU A 133 9.38 -3.74 19.85
N LYS A 134 9.48 -4.68 18.91
CA LYS A 134 10.47 -4.65 17.84
C LYS A 134 9.79 -4.25 16.53
N ILE A 135 10.20 -3.10 16.03
CA ILE A 135 9.90 -2.62 14.68
C ILE A 135 11.20 -2.69 13.87
N SER A 136 11.16 -3.29 12.68
CA SER A 136 12.31 -3.33 11.78
C SER A 136 11.93 -3.01 10.34
N ARG A 137 12.78 -2.27 9.64
CA ARG A 137 12.61 -1.99 8.21
C ARG A 137 13.39 -3.02 7.39
N VAL A 138 12.74 -3.58 6.38
CA VAL A 138 13.34 -4.46 5.39
C VAL A 138 13.32 -3.76 4.04
N ILE A 139 14.50 -3.59 3.46
CA ILE A 139 14.69 -3.11 2.10
C ILE A 139 15.18 -4.32 1.28
N PRO A 140 14.41 -4.80 0.28
CA PRO A 140 14.81 -5.90 -0.57
C PRO A 140 16.15 -5.61 -1.26
N ASN A 141 17.07 -6.57 -1.24
CA ASN A 141 18.36 -6.43 -1.91
C ASN A 141 18.15 -6.46 -3.43
N THR A 142 18.38 -5.34 -4.12
CA THR A 142 18.07 -5.13 -5.54
C THR A 142 18.95 -5.89 -6.52
N LYS A 143 19.90 -6.73 -6.06
CA LYS A 143 20.76 -7.55 -6.93
C LYS A 143 20.04 -8.65 -7.73
N ILE A 144 18.75 -8.88 -7.48
CA ILE A 144 17.89 -9.78 -8.27
C ILE A 144 17.02 -8.93 -9.23
N ARG A 145 17.65 -8.14 -10.11
CA ARG A 145 16.96 -7.45 -11.21
C ARG A 145 17.61 -7.65 -12.58
N SER A 146 18.68 -8.46 -12.68
CA SER A 146 19.40 -8.72 -13.94
C SER A 146 19.69 -10.21 -14.13
N ARG A 147 18.65 -11.02 -14.38
CA ARG A 147 18.75 -12.33 -15.04
C ARG A 147 17.34 -12.88 -15.30
N SER A 148 16.76 -12.51 -16.44
CA SER A 148 15.65 -13.24 -17.10
C SER A 148 15.25 -12.65 -18.46
N ILE A 149 16.14 -11.91 -19.13
CA ILE A 149 15.99 -11.59 -20.57
C ILE A 149 17.34 -11.87 -21.23
N ALA A 150 17.69 -13.15 -21.34
CA ALA A 150 18.76 -13.65 -22.20
C ALA A 150 18.77 -15.18 -22.16
N GLU A 151 17.68 -15.84 -22.57
CA GLU A 151 17.75 -17.30 -22.86
C GLU A 151 16.62 -17.84 -23.76
N ASP A 152 15.89 -17.00 -24.50
CA ASP A 152 14.90 -17.46 -25.49
C ASP A 152 15.18 -16.89 -26.90
N SER A 153 16.45 -16.84 -27.32
CA SER A 153 16.81 -16.44 -28.69
C SER A 153 17.88 -17.33 -29.31
N ILE A 154 17.82 -18.63 -29.00
CA ILE A 154 18.52 -19.66 -29.78
C ILE A 154 17.59 -20.87 -29.89
N THR A 155 16.74 -20.88 -30.91
CA THR A 155 16.64 -22.01 -31.86
C THR A 155 15.97 -21.55 -33.14
#